data_AF-A0A336NAP5-F1
#
_entry.id   AF-A0A336NAP5-F1
#
_cell.length_a   1.000
_cell.length_b   1.000
_cell.length_c   1.000
_cell.angle_alpha   90.00
_cell.angle_beta   90.00
_cell.angle_gamma   90.00
#
_symmetry.space_group_name_H-M   'P 1'
#
loop_
_entity.id
_entity.type
_entity.pdbx_description
1 polymer ?
#
loop_
_entity_poly.entity_id
_entity_poly.type
_entity_poly.pdbx_seq_one_letter_code
_entity_poly.pdbx_strand_id
1 'polypeptide(L)' 'MNKAIITTVLLCTGLAVTGCEKTYSVKEFKTNEKLYEEWAKKCEKDDSPLKTSQNCKNLRQAYIELFLRP' A
#
# COMPACT_ATOMS: atom_id res chain seq x y z
N MET A 1 -3.21 39.11 -17.91
CA MET A 1 -3.40 37.67 -18.19
C MET A 1 -2.04 37.00 -18.16
N ASN A 2 -1.83 36.03 -17.26
CA ASN A 2 -0.75 35.01 -17.17
C ASN A 2 -0.42 34.59 -15.72
N LYS A 3 -0.85 35.34 -14.69
CA LYS A 3 -0.59 34.94 -13.29
C LYS A 3 -1.46 33.77 -12.80
N ALA A 4 -2.65 33.59 -13.38
CA ALA A 4 -3.60 32.55 -13.00
C ALA A 4 -3.27 31.15 -13.56
N ILE A 5 -2.43 31.04 -14.59
CA ILE A 5 -2.09 29.74 -15.19
C ILE A 5 -1.00 29.03 -14.38
N ILE A 6 -0.08 29.79 -13.78
CA ILE A 6 1.06 29.23 -13.03
C ILE A 6 0.62 28.60 -11.70
N THR A 7 -0.44 29.15 -11.06
CA THR A 7 -0.94 28.63 -9.78
C THR A 7 -1.66 27.29 -9.94
N THR A 8 -2.32 27.05 -11.07
CA THR A 8 -3.05 25.80 -11.32
C THR A 8 -2.11 24.62 -11.60
N VAL A 9 -0.97 24.87 -12.24
CA VAL A 9 0.02 23.81 -12.54
C VAL A 9 0.70 23.30 -11.26
N LEU A 10 0.92 24.16 -10.26
CA LEU A 10 1.55 23.76 -8.99
C LEU A 10 0.66 22.84 -8.13
N LEU A 11 -0.66 22.96 -8.25
CA LEU A 11 -1.61 22.16 -7.46
C LEU A 11 -1.78 20.73 -7.98
N CYS A 12 -1.57 20.50 -9.29
CA CYS A 12 -1.64 19.16 -9.88
C CYS A 12 -0.42 18.29 -9.56
N THR A 13 0.75 18.90 -9.33
CA THR A 13 1.97 18.17 -8.91
C THR A 13 2.02 17.92 -7.39
N GLY A 14 1.21 18.63 -6.61
CA GLY A 14 1.15 18.51 -5.14
C GLY A 14 0.10 17.51 -4.61
N LEU A 15 -0.86 17.09 -5.43
CA LEU A 15 -1.93 16.15 -5.05
C LEU A 15 -1.63 14.68 -5.39
N ALA A 16 -0.45 14.38 -5.94
CA ALA A 16 0.01 13.01 -6.20
C ALA A 16 0.83 12.40 -5.04
N VAL A 17 0.79 13.03 -3.85
CA VAL A 17 1.44 12.51 -2.64
C VAL A 17 0.44 11.80 -1.71
N THR A 18 -0.76 11.46 -2.20
CA THR A 18 -1.43 10.25 -1.73
C THR A 18 -0.74 9.08 -2.43
N GLY A 19 0.43 8.73 -1.91
CA GLY A 19 1.45 7.95 -2.59
C GLY A 19 0.89 6.74 -3.34
N CYS A 20 1.31 6.56 -4.58
CA CYS A 20 1.24 5.28 -5.28
C CYS A 20 2.05 4.26 -4.48
N GLU A 21 1.47 3.74 -3.40
CA GLU A 21 2.07 2.71 -2.58
C GLU A 21 2.23 1.48 -3.48
N LYS A 22 3.47 1.02 -3.65
CA LYS A 22 3.78 -0.12 -4.51
C LYS A 22 2.87 -1.28 -4.13
N THR A 23 2.22 -1.89 -5.11
CA THR A 23 1.50 -3.15 -4.89
C THR A 23 2.51 -4.29 -4.91
N TYR A 24 2.70 -4.96 -3.77
CA TYR A 24 3.54 -6.13 -3.61
C TYR A 24 2.75 -7.39 -3.90
N SER A 25 3.38 -8.34 -4.57
CA SER A 25 2.79 -9.65 -4.88
C SER A 25 2.74 -10.56 -3.66
N VAL A 26 1.88 -11.59 -3.72
CA VAL A 26 1.83 -12.68 -2.72
C VAL A 26 3.21 -13.34 -2.58
N LYS A 27 3.92 -13.55 -3.70
CA LYS A 27 5.26 -14.16 -3.70
C LYS A 27 6.26 -13.31 -2.91
N GLU A 28 6.27 -11.99 -3.12
CA GLU A 28 7.16 -11.09 -2.38
C GLU A 28 6.91 -11.17 -0.87
N PHE A 29 5.64 -11.21 -0.44
CA PHE A 29 5.31 -11.40 0.98
C PHE A 29 5.76 -12.75 1.55
N LYS A 30 5.74 -13.83 0.74
CA LYS A 30 6.19 -15.15 1.19
C LYS A 30 7.70 -15.28 1.33
N THR A 31 8.46 -14.48 0.57
CA THR A 31 9.93 -14.60 0.51
C THR A 31 10.66 -13.48 1.25
N ASN A 32 9.95 -12.45 1.70
CA ASN A 32 10.55 -11.29 2.38
C ASN A 32 9.86 -11.07 3.73
N GLU A 33 10.46 -11.61 4.79
CA GLU A 33 9.97 -11.54 6.17
C GLU A 33 9.82 -10.10 6.66
N LYS A 34 10.83 -9.24 6.41
CA LYS A 34 10.77 -7.83 6.83
C LYS A 34 9.58 -7.10 6.19
N LEU A 35 9.36 -7.32 4.89
CA LEU A 35 8.20 -6.76 4.19
C LEU A 35 6.89 -7.28 4.76
N TYR A 36 6.81 -8.58 5.07
CA TYR A 36 5.64 -9.20 5.68
C TYR A 36 5.31 -8.55 7.03
N GLU A 37 6.28 -8.42 7.93
CA GLU A 37 6.08 -7.85 9.27
C GLU A 37 5.66 -6.39 9.24
N GLU A 38 6.28 -5.57 8.39
CA GLU A 38 5.93 -4.16 8.23
C GLU A 38 4.47 -4.01 7.78
N TRP A 39 4.05 -4.84 6.82
CA TRP A 39 2.68 -4.81 6.31
C TRP A 39 1.67 -5.43 7.26
N ALA A 40 2.02 -6.49 8.00
CA ALA A 40 1.18 -7.06 9.04
C ALA A 40 0.78 -5.98 10.07
N LYS A 41 1.78 -5.23 10.58
CA LYS A 41 1.55 -4.11 11.51
C LYS A 41 0.68 -3.00 10.90
N LYS A 42 0.83 -2.72 9.60
CA LYS A 42 -0.01 -1.74 8.90
C LYS A 42 -1.46 -2.22 8.72
N CYS A 43 -1.67 -3.51 8.47
CA CYS A 43 -2.97 -4.11 8.22
C CYS A 43 -3.75 -4.42 9.51
N GLU A 44 -3.08 -4.65 10.63
CA GLU A 44 -3.71 -4.97 11.92
C GLU A 44 -4.28 -3.75 12.66
N LYS A 45 -3.76 -2.55 12.39
CA LYS A 45 -4.25 -1.31 13.00
C LYS A 45 -5.71 -1.03 12.64
N ASP A 46 -6.59 -0.99 13.64
CA ASP A 46 -8.04 -0.89 13.44
C ASP A 46 -8.50 0.33 12.67
N ASP A 47 -7.78 1.43 12.81
CA ASP A 47 -7.99 2.72 12.16
C ASP A 47 -7.26 2.85 10.81
N SER A 48 -6.53 1.83 10.38
CA SER A 48 -5.70 1.90 9.17
C SER A 48 -6.56 1.96 7.90
N PRO A 49 -6.42 3.02 7.08
CA PRO A 49 -7.07 3.08 5.76
C PRO A 49 -6.54 2.00 4.81
N LEU A 50 -5.43 1.34 5.15
CA LEU A 50 -4.80 0.30 4.34
C LEU A 50 -5.45 -1.08 4.51
N LYS A 51 -6.33 -1.31 5.50
CA LYS A 51 -6.97 -2.63 5.74
C LYS A 51 -7.59 -3.25 4.50
N THR A 52 -8.16 -2.44 3.62
CA THR A 52 -8.82 -2.88 2.37
C THR A 52 -7.90 -2.82 1.14
N SER A 53 -6.65 -2.38 1.31
CA SER A 53 -5.65 -2.27 0.24
C SER A 53 -5.33 -3.63 -0.39
N GLN A 54 -4.90 -3.59 -1.65
CA GLN A 54 -4.48 -4.81 -2.34
C GLN A 54 -3.30 -5.51 -1.64
N ASN A 55 -2.42 -4.73 -0.99
CA ASN A 55 -1.31 -5.29 -0.23
C ASN A 55 -1.76 -6.07 1.00
N CYS A 56 -2.75 -5.59 1.77
CA CYS A 56 -3.31 -6.37 2.89
C CYS A 56 -4.01 -7.64 2.41
N LYS A 57 -4.69 -7.60 1.25
CA LYS A 57 -5.26 -8.81 0.62
C LYS A 57 -4.17 -9.81 0.23
N ASN A 58 -3.10 -9.35 -0.40
CA ASN A 58 -1.98 -10.20 -0.83
C ASN A 58 -1.20 -10.76 0.37
N LEU A 59 -1.00 -9.98 1.43
CA LEU A 59 -0.42 -10.43 2.69
C LEU A 59 -1.26 -11.54 3.34
N ARG A 60 -2.59 -11.35 3.43
CA ARG A 60 -3.51 -12.36 3.98
C ARG A 60 -3.47 -13.65 3.17
N GLN A 61 -3.41 -13.54 1.84
CA GLN A 61 -3.26 -14.70 0.96
C GLN A 61 -1.93 -15.43 1.19
N ALA A 62 -0.82 -14.67 1.34
CA ALA A 62 0.48 -15.24 1.68
C ALA A 62 0.45 -16.02 3.00
N TYR A 63 -0.21 -15.46 4.03
CA TYR A 63 -0.42 -16.14 5.32
C TYR A 63 -1.18 -17.46 5.16
N ILE A 64 -2.30 -17.46 4.42
CA ILE A 64 -3.09 -18.67 4.17
C ILE A 64 -2.23 -19.76 3.50
N GLU A 65 -1.47 -19.40 2.46
CA GLU A 65 -0.66 -20.34 1.69
C GLU A 65 0.54 -20.92 2.46
N LEU A 66 1.05 -20.19 3.45
CA LEU A 66 2.20 -20.57 4.28
C LEU A 66 1.78 -21.38 5.51
N PHE A 67 0.73 -20.96 6.20
CA PHE A 67 0.45 -21.43 7.56
C PHE A 67 -0.91 -22.12 7.74
N LEU A 68 -1.88 -21.88 6.85
CA LEU A 68 -3.23 -22.45 6.94
C LEU A 68 -3.55 -23.49 5.88
N ARG A 69 -2.53 -24.02 5.19
CA ARG A 69 -2.74 -25.15 4.28
C ARG A 69 -3.01 -26.43 5.12
N PRO A 70 -4.06 -27.21 4.82
CA PRO A 70 -4.24 -28.54 5.39
C PRO A 70 -3.13 -29.50 4.93
#